data_AF-X1LVU0-F1
#
_entry.id   AF-X1LVU0-F1
#
_cell.length_a   1.000
_cell.length_b   1.000
_cell.length_c   1.000
_cell.angle_alpha   90.00
_cell.angle_beta   90.00
_cell.angle_gamma   90.00
#
_symmetry.space_group_name_H-M   'P 1'
#
loop_
_entity.id
_entity.type
_entity.pdbx_description
1 polymer ?
#
loop_
_entity_poly.entity_id
_entity_poly.type
_entity_poly.pdbx_seq_one_letter_code
_entity_poly.pdbx_strand_id
1 'polypeptide(L)'
;ETLTTEIDPNNSKIMSQWIPGDIIFFELEIGDELSDTVGIISDKFTEKGVPYVITSADPPGYVAELDWLMEKTISGHYRYPP
;
A
#
# COMPACT_ATOMS: atom_id res chain seq x y z
N GLU A 1 -13.24 -1.60 -8.45
CA GLU A 1 -12.44 -0.92 -9.48
C GLU A 1 -10.97 -1.14 -9.12
N THR A 2 -10.11 -1.43 -10.10
CA THR A 2 -8.67 -1.60 -9.86
C THR A 2 -7.99 -0.24 -10.03
N LEU A 3 -7.35 0.25 -8.98
CA LEU A 3 -6.65 1.52 -8.97
C LEU A 3 -5.18 1.35 -9.43
N THR A 4 -4.47 2.47 -9.59
CA THR A 4 -3.04 2.44 -9.90
C THR A 4 -2.24 1.69 -8.84
N THR A 5 -1.29 0.86 -9.26
CA THR A 5 -0.27 0.28 -8.38
C THR A 5 1.07 1.02 -8.49
N GLU A 6 1.17 2.02 -9.37
CA GLU A 6 2.35 2.88 -9.50
C GLU A 6 2.42 3.88 -8.32
N ILE A 7 3.64 4.09 -7.82
CA ILE A 7 3.96 5.14 -6.87
C ILE A 7 4.99 6.09 -7.50
N ASP A 8 4.64 7.37 -7.60
CA ASP A 8 5.56 8.42 -7.99
C ASP A 8 5.26 9.68 -7.16
N PRO A 9 6.06 9.97 -6.12
CA PRO A 9 5.87 11.14 -5.26
C PRO A 9 5.89 12.49 -6.00
N ASN A 10 6.46 12.54 -7.21
CA ASN A 10 6.52 13.76 -8.01
C ASN A 10 5.30 13.91 -8.95
N ASN A 11 4.46 12.89 -9.05
CA ASN A 11 3.28 12.90 -9.92
C ASN A 11 2.00 12.96 -9.09
N SER A 12 1.47 14.17 -8.95
CA SER A 12 0.26 14.44 -8.16
C SER A 12 -0.96 13.66 -8.64
N LYS A 13 -1.06 13.31 -9.93
CA LYS A 13 -2.18 12.54 -10.49
C LYS A 13 -2.13 11.06 -10.08
N ILE A 14 -0.93 10.51 -9.91
CA ILE A 14 -0.75 9.17 -9.35
C ILE A 14 -1.04 9.22 -7.86
N MET A 15 -0.38 10.15 -7.14
CA MET A 15 -0.52 10.25 -5.69
C MET A 15 -1.95 10.55 -5.22
N SER A 16 -2.75 11.30 -6.00
CA SER A 16 -4.15 11.59 -5.65
C SER A 16 -5.08 10.38 -5.67
N GLN A 17 -4.65 9.25 -6.24
CA GLN A 17 -5.46 8.03 -6.27
C GLN A 17 -5.35 7.23 -4.97
N TRP A 18 -4.29 7.44 -4.19
CA TRP A 18 -4.04 6.77 -2.93
C TRP A 18 -4.76 7.52 -1.80
N ILE A 19 -5.89 7.00 -1.34
CA ILE A 19 -6.66 7.63 -0.26
C ILE A 19 -6.73 6.75 0.98
N PRO A 20 -6.88 7.35 2.17
CA PRO A 20 -7.04 6.58 3.41
C PRO A 20 -8.23 5.61 3.34
N GLY A 21 -8.01 4.38 3.80
CA GLY A 21 -9.00 3.31 3.76
C GLY A 21 -8.98 2.44 2.51
N ASP A 22 -8.19 2.79 1.48
CA ASP A 22 -7.97 1.89 0.34
C ASP A 22 -7.25 0.61 0.80
N ILE A 23 -7.60 -0.49 0.15
CA ILE A 23 -7.07 -1.84 0.43
C ILE A 23 -5.97 -2.14 -0.59
N ILE A 24 -4.83 -2.59 -0.11
CA ILE A 24 -3.67 -2.89 -0.95
C ILE A 24 -3.15 -4.29 -0.67
N PHE A 25 -2.63 -4.93 -1.71
CA PHE A 25 -1.98 -6.23 -1.65
C PHE A 25 -0.52 -6.10 -2.06
N PHE A 26 0.34 -6.83 -1.36
CA PHE A 26 1.77 -6.88 -1.64
C PHE A 26 2.20 -8.32 -1.90
N GLU A 27 3.08 -8.50 -2.86
CA GLU A 27 3.88 -9.72 -3.02
C GLU A 27 5.05 -9.67 -2.03
N LEU A 28 5.11 -10.60 -1.06
CA LEU A 28 6.23 -10.65 -0.11
C LEU A 28 7.46 -11.37 -0.70
N GLU A 29 7.27 -12.36 -1.57
CA GLU A 29 8.32 -13.01 -2.35
C GLU A 29 8.06 -12.93 -3.85
N ILE A 30 9.09 -12.56 -4.62
CA ILE A 30 8.98 -12.44 -6.08
C ILE A 30 8.74 -13.82 -6.70
N GLY A 31 7.52 -14.02 -7.20
CA GLY A 31 7.11 -15.25 -7.89
C GLY A 31 6.42 -16.29 -7.02
N ASP A 32 6.08 -15.97 -5.76
CA ASP A 32 5.22 -16.81 -4.92
C ASP A 32 3.89 -16.12 -4.60
N GLU A 33 2.84 -16.47 -5.37
CA GLU A 33 1.46 -15.99 -5.20
C GLU A 33 0.84 -16.40 -3.84
N LEU A 34 1.47 -17.31 -3.08
CA LEU A 34 1.01 -17.72 -1.76
C LEU A 34 1.56 -16.82 -0.63
N SER A 35 2.51 -15.93 -0.95
CA SER A 35 3.15 -15.03 -0.01
C SER A 35 2.52 -13.63 0.03
N ASP A 36 1.29 -13.49 -0.45
CA ASP A 36 0.63 -12.19 -0.47
C ASP A 36 0.23 -11.72 0.93
N THR A 37 0.42 -10.43 1.21
CA THR A 37 -0.15 -9.78 2.40
C THR A 37 -1.01 -8.59 2.02
N VAL A 38 -1.92 -8.24 2.93
CA VAL A 38 -2.85 -7.12 2.78
C VAL A 38 -2.48 -5.97 3.72
N GLY A 39 -2.75 -4.76 3.26
CA GLY A 39 -2.65 -3.54 4.05
C GLY A 39 -3.81 -2.59 3.75
N ILE A 40 -3.94 -1.58 4.61
CA ILE A 40 -4.87 -0.47 4.43
C ILE A 40 -4.07 0.82 4.37
N ILE A 41 -4.39 1.71 3.43
CA ILE A 41 -3.77 3.03 3.33
C ILE A 41 -4.13 3.86 4.57
N SER A 42 -3.11 4.35 5.27
CA SER A 42 -3.23 5.25 6.42
C SER A 42 -3.50 6.69 5.97
N ASP A 43 -4.03 7.50 6.88
CA ASP A 43 -4.10 8.96 6.76
C ASP A 43 -2.79 9.66 7.16
N LYS A 44 -1.80 8.91 7.63
CA LYS A 44 -0.45 9.38 7.89
C LYS A 44 0.40 9.36 6.63
N PHE A 45 1.20 10.41 6.42
CA PHE A 45 2.09 10.55 5.28
C PHE A 45 3.55 10.69 5.70
N THR A 46 4.45 10.22 4.84
CA THR A 46 5.89 10.50 4.92
C THR A 46 6.16 11.96 4.58
N GLU A 47 7.38 12.44 4.85
CA GLU A 47 7.81 13.80 4.44
C GLU A 47 7.74 14.03 2.92
N LYS A 48 7.70 12.94 2.12
CA LYS A 48 7.58 12.98 0.66
C LYS A 48 6.13 12.90 0.16
N GLY A 49 5.15 12.89 1.07
CA GLY A 49 3.73 12.82 0.71
C GLY A 49 3.24 11.44 0.29
N VAL A 50 4.00 10.37 0.59
CA VAL A 50 3.57 8.98 0.39
C VAL A 50 2.83 8.50 1.63
N PRO A 51 1.63 7.92 1.53
CA PRO A 51 0.92 7.44 2.70
C PRO A 51 1.56 6.19 3.29
N TYR A 52 1.46 6.06 4.61
CA TYR A 52 1.81 4.84 5.33
C TYR A 52 0.76 3.76 5.10
N VAL A 53 1.10 2.54 5.50
CA VAL A 53 0.25 1.36 5.38
C VAL A 53 0.05 0.74 6.74
N ILE A 54 -1.22 0.56 7.13
CA ILE A 54 -1.60 -0.23 8.29
C ILE A 54 -1.64 -1.70 7.86
N THR A 55 -0.80 -2.54 8.44
CA THR A 55 -0.77 -3.99 8.16
C THR A 55 -0.33 -4.76 9.40
N SER A 56 -0.68 -6.04 9.47
CA SER A 56 -0.22 -6.98 10.50
C SER A 56 0.85 -7.94 9.98
N ALA A 57 1.41 -7.64 8.81
CA ALA A 57 2.40 -8.48 8.15
C ALA A 57 3.70 -8.60 8.98
N ASP A 58 4.43 -9.70 8.75
CA ASP A 58 5.74 -9.93 9.34
C ASP A 58 6.85 -9.48 8.38
N PRO A 59 7.86 -8.71 8.86
CA PRO A 59 7.96 -8.04 10.16
C PRO A 59 7.09 -6.77 10.26
N PRO A 60 6.53 -6.43 11.44
CA PRO A 60 6.93 -6.94 12.76
C PRO A 60 6.03 -8.03 13.36
N GLY A 61 5.03 -8.54 12.63
CA GLY A 61 4.14 -9.61 13.11
C GLY A 61 3.05 -9.13 14.09
N TYR A 62 2.82 -7.81 14.15
CA TYR A 62 1.70 -7.16 14.81
C TYR A 62 1.24 -5.96 13.98
N VAL A 63 0.06 -5.41 14.29
CA VAL A 63 -0.50 -4.27 13.56
C VAL A 63 0.41 -3.05 13.73
N ALA A 64 0.96 -2.56 12.62
CA ALA A 64 1.81 -1.39 12.59
C ALA A 64 1.50 -0.52 11.36
N GLU A 65 1.87 0.76 11.44
CA GLU A 65 1.90 1.68 10.31
C GLU A 65 3.32 1.74 9.73
N LEU A 66 3.49 1.28 8.49
CA LEU A 66 4.78 1.07 7.85
C LEU A 66 4.87 1.84 6.52
N ASP A 67 6.06 2.34 6.18
CA ASP A 67 6.35 3.03 4.91
C ASP A 67 6.64 1.99 3.81
N TRP A 68 5.62 1.23 3.41
CA TRP A 68 5.81 0.05 2.54
C TRP A 68 5.55 0.31 1.05
N LEU A 69 4.85 1.38 0.69
CA LEU A 69 4.48 1.63 -0.71
C LEU A 69 5.69 1.82 -1.62
N MET A 70 6.81 2.32 -1.08
CA MET A 70 8.07 2.49 -1.84
C MET A 70 9.04 1.31 -1.67
N GLU A 71 8.79 0.40 -0.73
CA GLU A 71 9.71 -0.68 -0.35
C GLU A 71 9.29 -2.07 -0.88
N LYS A 72 7.99 -2.27 -1.12
CA LYS A 72 7.39 -3.56 -1.44
C LYS A 72 6.73 -3.55 -2.82
N THR A 73 6.64 -4.71 -3.44
CA THR A 73 5.93 -4.90 -4.72
C THR A 73 4.43 -4.91 -4.46
N ILE A 74 3.69 -3.99 -5.07
CA ILE A 74 2.24 -3.87 -4.94
C ILE A 74 1.58 -4.72 -6.02
N SER A 75 0.86 -5.76 -5.62
CA SER A 75 0.14 -6.67 -6.53
C SER A 75 -1.32 -6.24 -6.77
N GLY A 76 -1.87 -5.39 -5.90
CA GLY A 76 -3.23 -4.89 -6.07
C GLY A 76 -3.56 -3.65 -5.25
N HIS A 77 -4.47 -2.84 -5.77
CA HIS A 77 -4.98 -1.65 -5.12
C HIS A 77 -6.48 -1.50 -5.40
N TYR A 78 -7.27 -1.48 -4.33
CA TYR A 78 -8.73 -1.57 -4.38
C TYR A 78 -9.39 -0.58 -3.44
N ARG A 79 -10.53 -0.05 -3.87
CA ARG A 79 -11.41 0.78 -3.04
C ARG A 79 -12.69 0.03 -2.73
N TYR A 80 -13.05 -0.04 -1.45
CA TYR A 80 -14.36 -0.57 -1.07
C TYR A 80 -15.44 0.42 -1.55
N PRO A 81 -16.46 -0.04 -2.29
CA PRO A 81 -17.51 0.83 -2.79
C PRO A 81 -18.32 1.45 -1.64
N PRO A 82 -18.90 2.64 -1.83
CA PRO A 82 -19.77 3.28 -0.86
C PRO A 82 -21.06 2.50 -0.59
#